data_AF-A0A4U5LWL1-F1
#
_entry.id   AF-A0A4U5LWL1-F1
#
_cell.length_a   1.000
_cell.length_b   1.000
_cell.length_c   1.000
_cell.angle_alpha   90.00
_cell.angle_beta   90.00
_cell.angle_gamma   90.00
#
_symmetry.space_group_name_H-M   'P 1'
#
loop_
_entity.id
_entity.type
_entity.pdbx_description
1 polymer ?
#
loop_
_entity_poly.entity_id
_entity_poly.type
_entity_poly.pdbx_seq_one_letter_code
_entity_poly.pdbx_strand_id
1 'polypeptide(L)'
;MRRSSRQIQYVLFSCLSALLFLLFVSSRNKENIVIVDEYSELGRPKAKANVEKVVVGSSPVPVKKDDEKMACRLPKLEQNRPEVMQFYKDKVTLNCASENDWVFVDEEGRLQLTEEAKTKHGADTKCSVSYVLRISDFKEKLQKSSEESMIGKKLVDSDFFWANCEAANGKKWSGMLMTVVRNESRVEALKARQRPSDLNVWPTADRRSLPKTVEFFEKKMGGVVLDGYNIVGDGTPQAFIPILTANTEVELPPTRKRDRNANFVDVYPFIWNNFSDAGYATLYGEDMANVGIYSYRLKGFHKQPADHYVRTFFQEAEKKLSNLNCIGSNPMHNVWIKYSNEFMQRYADIPWFQLLHHGRLSHDDINLVSVMDDDFAANLETQLGHSRARS
;
A
#
# COMPACT_ATOMS: atom_id res chain seq x y z
N MET A 1 38.51 -11.37 -38.81
CA MET A 1 37.03 -11.51 -38.86
C MET A 1 36.63 -12.68 -37.96
N ARG A 2 36.01 -12.41 -36.79
CA ARG A 2 34.61 -12.81 -36.42
C ARG A 2 34.39 -14.34 -36.47
N ARG A 3 34.04 -15.08 -35.40
CA ARG A 3 33.20 -14.83 -34.21
C ARG A 3 33.67 -15.74 -33.06
N SER A 4 33.83 -15.17 -31.87
CA SER A 4 33.97 -15.90 -30.60
C SER A 4 32.58 -16.27 -30.09
N SER A 5 32.41 -17.54 -29.75
CA SER A 5 31.29 -18.10 -28.98
C SER A 5 31.27 -17.47 -27.59
N ARG A 6 30.26 -16.64 -27.30
CA ARG A 6 29.85 -16.32 -25.93
C ARG A 6 28.49 -16.97 -25.69
N GLN A 7 28.50 -18.02 -24.87
CA GLN A 7 27.33 -18.47 -24.13
C GLN A 7 26.80 -17.28 -23.33
N ILE A 8 25.60 -16.82 -23.68
CA ILE A 8 24.83 -15.90 -22.84
C ILE A 8 24.15 -16.79 -21.81
N GLN A 9 24.73 -16.88 -20.61
CA GLN A 9 24.01 -17.33 -19.43
C GLN A 9 22.91 -16.31 -19.16
N TYR A 10 21.67 -16.65 -19.46
CA TYR A 10 20.51 -15.99 -18.88
C TYR A 10 20.44 -16.41 -17.41
N VAL A 11 20.98 -15.58 -16.52
CA VAL A 11 20.63 -15.65 -15.10
C VAL A 11 19.22 -15.09 -14.97
N LEU A 12 18.23 -15.98 -14.95
CA LEU A 12 16.87 -15.68 -14.50
C LEU A 12 16.94 -15.33 -13.01
N PHE A 13 17.06 -14.05 -12.68
CA PHE A 13 16.64 -13.55 -11.38
C PHE A 13 15.12 -13.60 -11.36
N SER A 14 14.57 -14.69 -10.84
CA SER A 14 13.19 -14.73 -10.37
C SER A 14 13.08 -13.78 -9.18
N CYS A 15 12.46 -12.61 -9.40
CA CYS A 15 11.94 -11.74 -8.34
C CYS A 15 10.92 -12.53 -7.50
N LEU A 16 11.38 -13.21 -6.46
CA LEU A 16 10.55 -13.51 -5.29
C LEU A 16 10.51 -12.24 -4.44
N SER A 17 9.76 -11.24 -4.88
CA SER A 17 9.37 -10.12 -4.03
C SER A 17 8.37 -10.64 -3.01
N ALA A 18 8.70 -10.55 -1.72
CA ALA A 18 7.72 -10.77 -0.66
C ALA A 18 6.63 -9.69 -0.80
N LEU A 19 5.45 -10.09 -1.27
CA LEU A 19 4.30 -9.21 -1.40
C LEU A 19 3.81 -8.87 0.01
N LEU A 20 4.28 -7.77 0.59
CA LEU A 20 3.79 -7.28 1.87
C LEU A 20 2.78 -6.16 1.64
N PHE A 21 1.52 -6.41 2.03
CA PHE A 21 0.45 -5.43 1.86
C PHE A 21 -0.41 -5.37 3.09
N LEU A 22 -0.80 -4.14 3.44
CA LEU A 22 -1.71 -3.90 4.55
C LEU A 22 -3.05 -3.50 3.96
N LEU A 23 -4.04 -4.36 4.18
CA LEU A 23 -5.44 -4.04 3.99
C LEU A 23 -6.02 -3.82 5.38
N PHE A 24 -6.59 -2.65 5.61
CA PHE A 24 -7.34 -2.41 6.83
C PHE A 24 -8.71 -1.84 6.46
N VAL A 25 -9.71 -2.23 7.25
CA VAL A 25 -11.07 -1.69 7.23
C VAL A 25 -11.49 -1.44 8.69
N SER A 26 -12.26 -0.39 8.96
CA SER A 26 -12.79 -0.12 10.32
C SER A 26 -14.30 -0.18 10.38
N SER A 27 -14.80 -0.77 11.47
CA SER A 27 -16.21 -0.77 11.88
C SER A 27 -16.38 -0.32 13.34
N ARG A 28 -17.57 0.21 13.64
CA ARG A 28 -18.09 0.45 15.00
C ARG A 28 -18.80 -0.77 15.60
N ASN A 29 -19.13 -1.78 14.81
CA ASN A 29 -19.75 -3.01 15.29
C ASN A 29 -18.69 -4.09 15.53
N LYS A 30 -18.52 -4.44 16.81
CA LYS A 30 -17.51 -5.40 17.30
C LYS A 30 -17.92 -6.86 17.16
N GLU A 31 -18.89 -7.18 16.31
CA GLU A 31 -19.36 -8.55 16.18
C GLU A 31 -19.40 -8.96 14.73
N ASN A 32 -18.70 -10.06 14.45
CA ASN A 32 -18.63 -10.85 13.22
C ASN A 32 -17.45 -10.53 12.30
N ILE A 33 -16.35 -11.25 12.52
CA ILE A 33 -15.48 -11.68 11.42
C ILE A 33 -16.35 -12.61 10.56
N VAL A 34 -16.81 -12.12 9.41
CA VAL A 34 -17.38 -13.01 8.38
C VAL A 34 -16.20 -13.68 7.69
N ILE A 35 -15.85 -14.87 8.17
CA ILE A 35 -15.15 -15.83 7.32
C ILE A 35 -16.12 -16.11 6.19
N VAL A 36 -15.72 -15.83 4.94
CA VAL A 36 -16.41 -16.42 3.79
C VAL A 36 -16.06 -17.89 3.83
N ASP A 37 -16.79 -18.62 4.68
CA ASP A 37 -16.77 -20.06 4.67
C ASP A 37 -17.29 -20.49 3.31
N GLU A 38 -16.56 -21.48 2.78
CA GLU A 38 -16.87 -22.38 1.69
C GLU A 38 -18.29 -22.24 1.10
N TYR A 39 -18.33 -22.04 -0.22
CA TYR A 39 -19.50 -22.20 -1.10
C TYR A 39 -20.41 -23.36 -0.64
N SER A 40 -21.36 -23.06 0.23
CA SER A 40 -22.47 -23.94 0.55
C SER A 40 -23.74 -23.11 0.45
N GLU A 41 -24.44 -23.35 -0.66
CA GLU A 41 -25.86 -23.04 -0.87
C GLU A 41 -26.30 -21.57 -1.04
N LEU A 42 -25.59 -20.79 -1.86
CA LEU A 42 -26.26 -19.74 -2.65
C LEU A 42 -26.82 -20.38 -3.93
N GLY A 43 -28.12 -20.69 -3.88
CA GLY A 43 -28.89 -21.27 -4.97
C GLY A 43 -28.62 -20.60 -6.31
N ARG A 44 -28.37 -21.43 -7.33
CA ARG A 44 -28.28 -21.01 -8.73
C ARG A 44 -29.41 -20.03 -9.06
N PRO A 45 -29.14 -18.78 -9.47
CA PRO A 45 -30.18 -17.98 -10.09
C PRO A 45 -30.59 -18.67 -11.40
N LYS A 46 -31.84 -19.12 -11.47
CA LYS A 46 -32.48 -19.58 -12.70
C LYS A 46 -32.68 -18.36 -13.62
N ALA A 47 -31.61 -17.88 -14.24
CA ALA A 47 -31.72 -16.98 -15.38
C ALA A 47 -32.03 -17.81 -16.63
N LYS A 48 -33.30 -17.85 -17.03
CA LYS A 48 -33.68 -18.19 -18.40
C LYS A 48 -33.22 -17.05 -19.31
N ALA A 49 -32.04 -17.19 -19.90
CA ALA A 49 -31.64 -16.38 -21.05
C ALA A 49 -31.49 -17.33 -22.24
N ASN A 50 -32.35 -17.13 -23.24
CA ASN A 50 -32.22 -17.75 -24.55
C ASN A 50 -30.94 -17.22 -25.20
N VAL A 51 -29.91 -18.06 -25.30
CA VAL A 51 -28.73 -17.78 -26.11
C VAL A 51 -28.66 -18.88 -27.17
N GLU A 52 -28.89 -18.48 -28.41
CA GLU A 52 -28.66 -19.30 -29.60
C GLU A 52 -27.22 -19.81 -29.60
N LYS A 53 -27.07 -21.13 -29.77
CA LYS A 53 -25.77 -21.78 -29.88
C LYS A 53 -25.09 -21.35 -31.18
N VAL A 54 -24.05 -20.53 -31.07
CA VAL A 54 -23.01 -20.45 -32.10
C VAL A 54 -22.16 -21.72 -31.98
N VAL A 55 -22.29 -22.62 -32.96
CA VAL A 55 -21.49 -23.85 -33.06
C VAL A 55 -20.14 -23.49 -33.65
N VAL A 56 -19.09 -23.47 -32.83
CA VAL A 56 -17.70 -23.57 -33.32
C VAL A 56 -17.26 -25.02 -33.10
N GLY A 57 -17.02 -25.71 -34.21
CA GLY A 57 -16.64 -27.11 -34.22
C GLY A 57 -15.26 -27.35 -33.62
N SER A 58 -15.23 -28.17 -32.57
CA SER A 58 -14.09 -29.01 -32.24
C SER A 58 -14.63 -30.31 -31.68
N SER A 59 -14.34 -31.43 -32.34
CA SER A 59 -14.77 -32.77 -31.95
C SER A 59 -14.43 -33.07 -30.48
N PRO A 60 -15.31 -33.75 -29.72
CA PRO A 60 -15.00 -34.13 -28.34
C PRO A 60 -13.90 -35.19 -28.34
N VAL A 61 -12.76 -34.87 -27.74
CA VAL A 61 -11.77 -35.89 -27.36
C VAL A 61 -12.42 -36.75 -26.26
N PRO A 62 -12.39 -38.09 -26.35
CA PRO A 62 -13.00 -38.94 -25.32
C PRO A 62 -12.18 -38.82 -24.03
N VAL A 63 -12.75 -38.18 -23.02
CA VAL A 63 -12.21 -38.19 -21.65
C VAL A 63 -12.39 -39.60 -21.11
N LYS A 64 -11.28 -40.32 -20.89
CA LYS A 64 -11.29 -41.60 -20.17
C LYS A 64 -11.83 -41.36 -18.76
N LYS A 65 -12.76 -42.22 -18.38
CA LYS A 65 -13.43 -42.28 -17.07
C LYS A 65 -12.48 -42.88 -16.01
N ASP A 66 -11.36 -42.22 -15.77
CA ASP A 66 -10.59 -42.39 -14.54
C ASP A 66 -10.76 -41.09 -13.76
N ASP A 67 -11.91 -40.94 -13.09
CA ASP A 67 -12.11 -39.92 -12.07
C ASP A 67 -11.28 -40.30 -10.82
N GLU A 68 -9.95 -40.33 -10.96
CA GLU A 68 -9.11 -40.03 -9.82
C GLU A 68 -9.48 -38.62 -9.41
N LYS A 69 -10.19 -38.49 -8.28
CA LYS A 69 -10.36 -37.20 -7.60
C LYS A 69 -8.96 -36.61 -7.44
N MET A 70 -8.55 -35.71 -8.33
CA MET A 70 -7.37 -34.87 -8.13
C MET A 70 -7.68 -33.98 -6.94
N ALA A 71 -7.45 -34.50 -5.74
CA ALA A 71 -7.47 -33.72 -4.53
C ALA A 71 -6.32 -32.71 -4.66
N CYS A 72 -6.64 -31.41 -4.61
CA CYS A 72 -5.64 -30.37 -4.49
C CYS A 72 -4.94 -30.54 -3.14
N ARG A 73 -3.85 -31.31 -3.13
CA ARG A 73 -3.02 -31.51 -1.94
C ARG A 73 -2.09 -30.31 -1.83
N LEU A 74 -2.41 -29.38 -0.94
CA LEU A 74 -1.53 -28.27 -0.63
C LEU A 74 -0.16 -28.82 -0.18
N PRO A 75 0.95 -28.34 -0.78
CA PRO A 75 2.27 -28.77 -0.35
C PRO A 75 2.50 -28.30 1.08
N LYS A 76 2.97 -29.21 1.95
CA LYS A 76 3.46 -28.81 3.27
C LYS A 76 4.84 -28.18 3.10
N LEU A 77 4.90 -26.86 3.26
CA LEU A 77 6.14 -26.09 3.17
C LEU A 77 6.69 -25.86 4.57
N GLU A 78 7.83 -26.47 4.88
CA GLU A 78 8.55 -26.18 6.11
C GLU A 78 9.14 -24.76 6.06
N GLN A 79 8.92 -23.99 7.12
CA GLN A 79 9.36 -22.59 7.17
C GLN A 79 10.89 -22.47 7.12
N ASN A 80 11.62 -23.25 7.92
CA ASN A 80 13.06 -23.08 8.11
C ASN A 80 13.91 -24.15 7.40
N ARG A 81 13.50 -24.54 6.18
CA ARG A 81 14.26 -25.51 5.38
C ARG A 81 15.71 -25.06 5.16
N PRO A 82 16.72 -25.90 5.41
CA PRO A 82 18.13 -25.53 5.26
C PRO A 82 18.47 -24.95 3.88
N GLU A 83 17.83 -25.46 2.81
CA GLU A 83 18.03 -25.02 1.43
C GLU A 83 17.55 -23.59 1.19
N VAL A 84 16.64 -23.08 2.01
CA VAL A 84 16.12 -21.69 1.94
C VAL A 84 16.84 -20.80 2.93
N MET A 85 17.10 -21.29 4.14
CA MET A 85 17.71 -20.50 5.21
C MET A 85 19.12 -20.01 4.89
N GLN A 86 19.84 -20.66 3.97
CA GLN A 86 21.14 -20.17 3.47
C GLN A 86 21.07 -18.78 2.80
N PHE A 87 19.89 -18.35 2.33
CA PHE A 87 19.70 -17.03 1.71
C PHE A 87 19.34 -15.93 2.74
N TYR A 88 18.93 -16.35 3.94
CA TYR A 88 18.58 -15.45 5.03
C TYR A 88 19.81 -15.13 5.86
N LYS A 89 20.00 -13.85 6.17
CA LYS A 89 21.11 -13.30 6.93
C LYS A 89 20.61 -12.64 8.21
N ASP A 90 21.54 -12.33 9.10
CA ASP A 90 21.25 -11.59 10.32
C ASP A 90 20.61 -10.23 10.03
N LYS A 91 19.91 -9.72 11.05
CA LYS A 91 19.11 -8.50 10.99
C LYS A 91 19.89 -7.33 10.40
N VAL A 92 19.35 -6.74 9.34
CA VAL A 92 19.86 -5.51 8.71
C VAL A 92 19.51 -4.31 9.60
N THR A 93 20.34 -3.27 9.60
CA THR A 93 20.02 -1.99 10.25
C THR A 93 19.98 -0.86 9.23
N LEU A 94 19.01 0.05 9.37
CA LEU A 94 18.92 1.26 8.56
C LEU A 94 19.65 2.42 9.26
N ASN A 95 20.54 3.07 8.53
CA ASN A 95 21.24 4.27 9.00
C ASN A 95 20.61 5.50 8.33
N CYS A 96 19.68 6.15 9.02
CA CYS A 96 19.06 7.41 8.58
C CYS A 96 19.86 8.63 9.06
N ALA A 97 19.44 9.84 8.67
CA ALA A 97 20.14 11.06 9.08
C ALA A 97 20.17 11.20 10.61
N SER A 98 21.26 11.74 11.15
CA SER A 98 21.43 11.91 12.60
C SER A 98 20.73 13.14 13.16
N GLU A 99 20.51 14.17 12.34
CA GLU A 99 19.75 15.36 12.73
C GLU A 99 18.25 15.08 12.65
N ASN A 100 17.56 15.21 13.77
CA ASN A 100 16.11 15.08 13.84
C ASN A 100 15.39 16.15 13.02
N ASP A 101 14.20 15.80 12.52
CA ASP A 101 13.33 16.75 11.84
C ASP A 101 12.99 17.94 12.74
N TRP A 102 13.06 19.16 12.18
CA TRP A 102 12.79 20.38 12.96
C TRP A 102 11.30 20.58 13.22
N VAL A 103 10.45 19.95 12.42
CA VAL A 103 9.00 20.13 12.46
C VAL A 103 8.25 18.81 12.51
N PHE A 104 7.03 18.86 13.00
CA PHE A 104 6.06 17.78 12.94
C PHE A 104 4.67 18.36 12.68
N VAL A 105 3.69 17.50 12.39
CA VAL A 105 2.28 17.90 12.28
C VAL A 105 1.53 17.38 13.50
N ASP A 106 0.78 18.26 14.17
CA ASP A 106 -0.02 17.92 15.35
C ASP A 106 -1.34 17.22 15.00
N GLU A 107 -2.09 16.80 16.01
CA GLU A 107 -3.35 16.07 15.83
C GLU A 107 -4.41 16.90 15.09
N GLU A 108 -4.38 18.23 15.23
CA GLU A 108 -5.26 19.16 14.52
C GLU A 108 -4.84 19.44 13.07
N GLY A 109 -3.69 18.90 12.63
CA GLY A 109 -3.16 19.07 11.29
C GLY A 109 -2.36 20.37 11.11
N ARG A 110 -1.82 20.94 12.19
CA ARG A 110 -0.99 22.15 12.15
C ARG A 110 0.49 21.81 12.17
N LEU A 111 1.28 22.57 11.41
CA LEU A 111 2.74 22.42 11.40
C LEU A 111 3.33 23.04 12.67
N GLN A 112 4.12 22.28 13.43
CA GLN A 112 4.73 22.71 14.68
C GLN A 112 6.24 22.48 14.67
N LEU A 113 7.00 23.31 15.39
CA LEU A 113 8.41 23.06 15.67
C LEU A 113 8.55 22.01 16.77
N THR A 114 9.52 21.10 16.65
CA THR A 114 9.90 20.19 17.74
C THR A 114 10.51 20.98 18.90
N GLU A 115 10.37 20.46 20.13
CA GLU A 115 10.98 21.10 21.32
C GLU A 115 12.51 21.21 21.20
N GLU A 116 13.13 20.22 20.57
CA GLU A 116 14.56 20.25 20.25
C GLU A 116 14.91 21.40 19.29
N ALA A 117 14.13 21.58 18.22
CA ALA A 117 14.34 22.68 17.28
C ALA A 117 14.10 24.04 17.92
N LYS A 118 13.06 24.19 18.76
CA LYS A 118 12.81 25.43 19.52
C LYS A 118 14.02 25.78 20.40
N THR A 119 14.58 24.79 21.08
CA THR A 119 15.73 24.97 21.98
C THR A 119 17.01 25.31 21.22
N LYS A 120 17.28 24.63 20.10
CA LYS A 120 18.53 24.79 19.33
C LYS A 120 18.51 25.95 18.34
N HIS A 121 17.34 26.30 17.81
CA HIS A 121 17.18 27.18 16.66
C HIS A 121 16.28 28.39 16.93
N GLY A 122 15.64 28.44 18.10
CA GLY A 122 14.74 29.51 18.51
C GLY A 122 13.29 29.20 18.18
N ALA A 123 12.38 29.54 19.09
CA ALA A 123 10.95 29.35 18.91
C ALA A 123 10.35 30.28 17.83
N ASP A 124 11.10 31.30 17.42
CA ASP A 124 10.80 32.25 16.34
C ASP A 124 11.23 31.75 14.94
N THR A 125 11.80 30.53 14.85
CA THR A 125 12.17 29.90 13.57
C THR A 125 10.97 29.89 12.62
N LYS A 126 11.15 30.48 11.44
CA LYS A 126 10.10 30.53 10.41
C LYS A 126 10.24 29.33 9.48
N CYS A 127 9.12 28.71 9.13
CA CYS A 127 9.09 27.59 8.20
C CYS A 127 8.04 27.83 7.12
N SER A 128 8.45 27.76 5.85
CA SER A 128 7.56 27.80 4.69
C SER A 128 7.24 26.40 4.20
N VAL A 129 6.08 26.24 3.56
CA VAL A 129 5.63 24.95 3.01
C VAL A 129 5.58 25.01 1.49
N SER A 130 6.05 23.96 0.84
CA SER A 130 5.84 23.72 -0.60
C SER A 130 5.08 22.41 -0.78
N TYR A 131 3.78 22.53 -1.04
CA TYR A 131 2.91 21.38 -1.28
C TYR A 131 3.28 20.66 -2.56
N VAL A 132 3.27 19.32 -2.51
CA VAL A 132 3.44 18.45 -3.67
C VAL A 132 2.06 18.05 -4.16
N LEU A 133 1.69 18.51 -5.35
CA LEU A 133 0.35 18.35 -5.92
C LEU A 133 0.40 17.47 -7.17
N ARG A 134 -0.55 16.54 -7.29
CA ARG A 134 -0.70 15.69 -8.46
C ARG A 134 -1.21 16.52 -9.66
N ILE A 135 -0.52 16.40 -10.80
CA ILE A 135 -1.07 16.81 -12.11
C ILE A 135 -1.59 15.59 -12.87
N SER A 136 -0.83 14.51 -12.85
CA SER A 136 -1.16 13.21 -13.47
C SER A 136 -0.37 12.11 -12.77
N ASP A 137 -0.56 10.85 -13.18
CA ASP A 137 0.20 9.72 -12.64
C ASP A 137 1.71 9.74 -12.90
N PHE A 138 2.17 10.66 -13.76
CA PHE A 138 3.57 10.79 -14.15
C PHE A 138 4.13 12.19 -13.91
N LYS A 139 3.33 13.08 -13.30
CA LYS A 139 3.72 14.47 -13.10
C LYS A 139 3.08 15.05 -11.85
N GLU A 140 3.93 15.61 -11.02
CA GLU A 140 3.61 16.44 -9.88
C GLU A 140 4.05 17.91 -10.11
N LYS A 141 3.55 18.81 -9.29
CA LYS A 141 4.02 20.19 -9.19
C LYS A 141 4.22 20.59 -7.74
N LEU A 142 5.13 21.53 -7.51
CA LEU A 142 5.28 22.19 -6.23
C LEU A 142 4.48 23.48 -6.21
N GLN A 143 3.75 23.72 -5.13
CA GLN A 143 3.02 24.96 -4.88
C GLN A 143 3.41 25.49 -3.49
N LYS A 144 4.03 26.67 -3.44
CA LYS A 144 4.38 27.32 -2.17
C LYS A 144 3.11 27.81 -1.46
N SER A 145 3.10 27.69 -0.13
CA SER A 145 2.12 28.37 0.71
C SER A 145 2.21 29.88 0.54
N SER A 146 1.07 30.56 0.60
CA SER A 146 1.02 32.04 0.57
C SER A 146 1.61 32.68 1.81
N GLU A 147 1.60 31.96 2.92
CA GLU A 147 2.07 32.42 4.23
C GLU A 147 3.60 32.44 4.32
N GLU A 148 4.15 33.50 4.92
CA GLU A 148 5.59 33.62 5.19
C GLU A 148 6.10 32.52 6.14
N SER A 149 5.28 32.18 7.15
CA SER A 149 5.51 31.05 8.05
C SER A 149 4.22 30.26 8.26
N MET A 150 4.34 28.95 8.18
CA MET A 150 3.29 27.95 8.40
C MET A 150 3.30 27.35 9.80
N ILE A 151 4.25 27.75 10.67
CA ILE A 151 4.26 27.30 12.07
C ILE A 151 2.96 27.74 12.77
N GLY A 152 2.31 26.78 13.45
CA GLY A 152 1.01 26.93 14.09
C GLY A 152 -0.19 26.91 13.14
N LYS A 153 0.02 26.83 11.81
CA LYS A 153 -1.05 26.89 10.81
C LYS A 153 -1.42 25.51 10.32
N LYS A 154 -2.71 25.35 10.01
CA LYS A 154 -3.29 24.11 9.49
C LYS A 154 -2.88 23.90 8.03
N LEU A 155 -2.50 22.67 7.71
CA LEU A 155 -2.22 22.23 6.35
C LEU A 155 -3.52 21.81 5.67
N VAL A 156 -3.77 22.34 4.47
CA VAL A 156 -5.08 22.22 3.81
C VAL A 156 -5.02 21.85 2.33
N ASP A 157 -3.87 22.02 1.66
CA ASP A 157 -3.80 21.91 0.20
C ASP A 157 -3.38 20.51 -0.29
N SER A 158 -2.56 19.80 0.48
CA SER A 158 -2.05 18.47 0.11
C SER A 158 -1.57 17.71 1.34
N ASP A 159 -1.70 16.39 1.28
CA ASP A 159 -1.09 15.48 2.24
C ASP A 159 0.44 15.55 2.26
N PHE A 160 1.05 15.95 1.14
CA PHE A 160 2.47 15.84 0.90
C PHE A 160 3.09 17.20 0.69
N PHE A 161 4.20 17.48 1.38
CA PHE A 161 4.85 18.77 1.29
C PHE A 161 6.32 18.75 1.72
N TRP A 162 7.06 19.74 1.25
CA TRP A 162 8.36 20.12 1.78
C TRP A 162 8.18 21.24 2.81
N ALA A 163 8.75 21.05 4.00
CA ALA A 163 8.92 22.12 4.98
C ALA A 163 10.34 22.68 4.88
N ASN A 164 10.46 23.99 4.73
CA ASN A 164 11.73 24.70 4.63
C ASN A 164 11.82 25.73 5.74
N CYS A 165 12.69 25.49 6.71
CA CYS A 165 12.86 26.31 7.90
C CYS A 165 14.15 27.12 7.84
N GLU A 166 14.09 28.35 8.36
CA GLU A 166 15.24 29.23 8.53
C GLU A 166 15.21 29.85 9.92
N ALA A 167 16.25 29.55 10.69
CA ALA A 167 16.44 30.08 12.04
C ALA A 167 17.03 31.50 12.00
N ALA A 168 16.86 32.27 13.07
CA ALA A 168 17.38 33.64 13.16
C ALA A 168 18.92 33.72 13.00
N ASN A 169 19.63 32.66 13.35
CA ASN A 169 21.08 32.54 13.17
C ASN A 169 21.50 32.16 11.73
N GLY A 170 20.55 32.06 10.79
CA GLY A 170 20.79 31.72 9.39
C GLY A 170 20.90 30.24 9.08
N LYS A 171 20.82 29.33 10.08
CA LYS A 171 20.80 27.89 9.84
C LYS A 171 19.48 27.51 9.14
N LYS A 172 19.58 26.65 8.14
CA LYS A 172 18.44 26.18 7.34
C LYS A 172 18.23 24.68 7.50
N TRP A 173 16.98 24.27 7.39
CA TRP A 173 16.58 22.87 7.35
C TRP A 173 15.48 22.67 6.31
N SER A 174 15.51 21.55 5.62
CA SER A 174 14.49 21.16 4.65
C SER A 174 14.18 19.69 4.82
N GLY A 175 12.91 19.36 5.01
CA GLY A 175 12.43 17.99 5.13
C GLY A 175 11.15 17.78 4.34
N MET A 176 10.97 16.56 3.85
CA MET A 176 9.75 16.13 3.19
C MET A 176 8.87 15.39 4.19
N LEU A 177 7.59 15.75 4.27
CA LEU A 177 6.65 15.16 5.22
C LEU A 177 5.37 14.72 4.51
N MET A 178 4.68 13.77 5.15
CA MET A 178 3.32 13.39 4.81
C MET A 178 2.42 13.47 6.04
N THR A 179 1.19 13.92 5.84
CA THR A 179 0.13 14.03 6.84
C THR A 179 -1.22 13.87 6.14
N VAL A 180 -2.27 13.44 6.84
CA VAL A 180 -3.58 13.25 6.22
C VAL A 180 -4.37 14.55 6.28
N VAL A 181 -4.52 15.21 5.12
CA VAL A 181 -5.37 16.39 4.96
C VAL A 181 -6.78 15.94 4.59
N ARG A 182 -7.66 15.94 5.59
CA ARG A 182 -9.04 15.49 5.46
C ARG A 182 -9.89 16.49 4.68
N ASN A 183 -10.57 16.02 3.62
CA ASN A 183 -11.51 16.82 2.85
C ASN A 183 -12.92 16.72 3.45
N GLU A 184 -13.34 17.74 4.19
CA GLU A 184 -14.63 17.74 4.90
C GLU A 184 -15.84 17.69 3.96
N SER A 185 -15.81 18.39 2.82
CA SER A 185 -16.91 18.32 1.84
C SER A 185 -17.05 16.91 1.25
N ARG A 186 -15.92 16.21 1.08
CA ARG A 186 -15.92 14.81 0.65
C ARG A 186 -16.48 13.90 1.74
N VAL A 187 -16.12 14.11 2.99
CA VAL A 187 -16.65 13.37 4.15
C VAL A 187 -18.17 13.53 4.24
N GLU A 188 -18.69 14.74 4.10
CA GLU A 188 -20.14 15.00 4.10
C GLU A 188 -20.84 14.20 3.00
N ALA A 189 -20.27 14.18 1.79
CA ALA A 189 -20.78 13.38 0.68
C ALA A 189 -20.71 11.86 0.94
N LEU A 190 -19.70 11.37 1.66
CA LEU A 190 -19.57 9.96 2.04
C LEU A 190 -20.60 9.56 3.11
N LYS A 191 -20.85 10.43 4.10
CA LYS A 191 -21.85 10.21 5.17
C LYS A 191 -23.28 10.06 4.63
N ALA A 192 -23.58 10.66 3.48
CA ALA A 192 -24.88 10.56 2.83
C ALA A 192 -25.16 9.23 2.12
N ARG A 193 -24.16 8.34 1.99
CA ARG A 193 -24.29 7.07 1.26
C ARG A 193 -24.78 5.91 2.15
N GLN A 194 -25.39 4.91 1.51
CA GLN A 194 -25.96 3.73 2.18
C GLN A 194 -24.88 2.66 2.42
N ARG A 195 -24.93 2.01 3.59
CA ARG A 195 -23.84 1.12 4.08
C ARG A 195 -24.20 -0.36 3.94
N PRO A 196 -23.38 -1.18 3.28
CA PRO A 196 -23.36 -2.63 3.46
C PRO A 196 -22.61 -3.03 4.74
N SER A 197 -22.71 -4.31 5.11
CA SER A 197 -22.01 -4.93 6.25
C SER A 197 -20.51 -5.11 6.02
N ASP A 198 -19.78 -5.21 7.13
CA ASP A 198 -18.34 -5.00 7.26
C ASP A 198 -17.46 -6.22 6.88
N LEU A 199 -16.22 -5.95 6.43
CA LEU A 199 -15.19 -6.97 6.23
C LEU A 199 -13.78 -6.39 6.46
N ASN A 200 -13.00 -7.03 7.35
CA ASN A 200 -11.57 -6.73 7.56
C ASN A 200 -10.74 -7.93 7.06
N VAL A 201 -9.78 -7.72 6.17
CA VAL A 201 -8.88 -8.78 5.66
C VAL A 201 -7.43 -8.35 5.81
N TRP A 202 -6.59 -9.20 6.37
CA TRP A 202 -5.16 -8.97 6.56
C TRP A 202 -4.30 -10.01 5.84
N PRO A 203 -3.66 -9.68 4.71
CA PRO A 203 -2.70 -10.57 4.08
C PRO A 203 -1.25 -10.14 4.39
N THR A 204 -0.65 -10.66 5.48
CA THR A 204 0.82 -10.62 5.64
C THR A 204 1.44 -11.88 5.05
N ALA A 205 2.35 -11.72 4.09
CA ALA A 205 2.94 -12.84 3.35
C ALA A 205 4.27 -13.36 3.91
N ASP A 206 5.00 -12.61 4.75
CA ASP A 206 6.36 -13.00 5.14
C ASP A 206 6.51 -13.42 6.61
N ARG A 207 6.34 -14.74 6.85
CA ARG A 207 6.52 -15.36 8.17
C ARG A 207 7.99 -15.53 8.57
N ARG A 208 8.94 -15.50 7.62
CA ARG A 208 10.37 -15.71 7.91
C ARG A 208 11.05 -14.41 8.31
N SER A 209 10.75 -13.32 7.59
CA SER A 209 11.43 -12.05 7.80
C SER A 209 10.75 -11.17 8.85
N LEU A 210 9.48 -11.45 9.17
CA LEU A 210 8.69 -10.71 10.17
C LEU A 210 8.17 -11.61 11.31
N PRO A 211 9.03 -12.41 11.97
CA PRO A 211 8.59 -13.38 12.96
C PRO A 211 7.86 -12.76 14.15
N LYS A 212 8.26 -11.56 14.63
CA LYS A 212 7.61 -10.91 15.77
C LYS A 212 6.23 -10.37 15.41
N THR A 213 6.11 -9.79 14.22
CA THR A 213 4.83 -9.34 13.66
C THR A 213 3.86 -10.51 13.56
N VAL A 214 4.29 -11.62 12.97
CA VAL A 214 3.44 -12.81 12.79
C VAL A 214 3.06 -13.42 14.13
N GLU A 215 4.00 -13.53 15.07
CA GLU A 215 3.71 -14.00 16.41
C GLU A 215 2.67 -13.13 17.12
N PHE A 216 2.79 -11.79 17.02
CA PHE A 216 1.82 -10.86 17.58
C PHE A 216 0.43 -11.04 16.95
N PHE A 217 0.38 -11.10 15.61
CA PHE A 217 -0.85 -11.28 14.86
C PHE A 217 -1.57 -12.59 15.25
N GLU A 218 -0.86 -13.72 15.24
CA GLU A 218 -1.44 -15.03 15.55
C GLU A 218 -1.84 -15.11 17.05
N LYS A 219 -0.93 -14.78 17.96
CA LYS A 219 -1.11 -15.08 19.40
C LYS A 219 -1.84 -13.99 20.18
N LYS A 220 -1.76 -12.72 19.75
CA LYS A 220 -2.33 -11.57 20.50
C LYS A 220 -3.57 -11.00 19.85
N MET A 221 -3.63 -10.97 18.53
CA MET A 221 -4.81 -10.51 17.79
C MET A 221 -5.80 -11.64 17.48
N GLY A 222 -5.39 -12.91 17.59
CA GLY A 222 -6.22 -14.05 17.19
C GLY A 222 -6.38 -14.15 15.67
N GLY A 223 -5.39 -13.68 14.92
CA GLY A 223 -5.40 -13.68 13.46
C GLY A 223 -5.40 -15.09 12.87
N VAL A 224 -6.04 -15.23 11.71
CA VAL A 224 -6.08 -16.49 10.95
C VAL A 224 -5.05 -16.43 9.83
N VAL A 225 -4.19 -17.45 9.76
CA VAL A 225 -3.22 -17.60 8.68
C VAL A 225 -3.81 -18.47 7.57
N LEU A 226 -3.75 -17.96 6.33
CA LEU A 226 -4.21 -18.67 5.15
C LEU A 226 -3.04 -19.43 4.52
N ASP A 227 -2.69 -20.61 5.05
CA ASP A 227 -1.55 -21.42 4.57
C ASP A 227 -1.68 -21.87 3.10
N GLY A 228 -2.90 -21.87 2.56
CA GLY A 228 -3.19 -22.20 1.15
C GLY A 228 -3.35 -20.99 0.22
N TYR A 229 -3.08 -19.77 0.70
CA TYR A 229 -3.18 -18.58 -0.13
C TYR A 229 -2.17 -18.62 -1.28
N ASN A 230 -2.64 -18.32 -2.49
CA ASN A 230 -1.81 -18.28 -3.69
C ASN A 230 -2.13 -17.02 -4.49
N ILE A 231 -1.15 -16.54 -5.25
CA ILE A 231 -1.32 -15.42 -6.17
C ILE A 231 -1.68 -15.92 -7.58
N VAL A 232 -2.34 -15.07 -8.35
CA VAL A 232 -2.58 -15.31 -9.77
C VAL A 232 -1.44 -14.68 -10.57
N GLY A 233 -0.70 -15.53 -11.31
CA GLY A 233 0.41 -15.10 -12.16
C GLY A 233 1.67 -14.65 -11.41
N ASP A 234 2.76 -14.47 -12.16
CA ASP A 234 4.11 -14.35 -11.58
C ASP A 234 4.55 -12.91 -11.26
N GLY A 235 3.76 -11.90 -11.63
CA GLY A 235 4.13 -10.49 -11.49
C GLY A 235 3.20 -9.71 -10.57
N THR A 236 3.70 -8.66 -9.94
CA THR A 236 2.91 -7.82 -9.01
C THR A 236 1.59 -7.33 -9.62
N PRO A 237 1.53 -6.82 -10.87
CA PRO A 237 0.26 -6.46 -11.49
C PRO A 237 -0.68 -7.65 -11.70
N GLN A 238 -0.13 -8.81 -12.09
CA GLN A 238 -0.92 -10.01 -12.30
C GLN A 238 -1.48 -10.55 -10.98
N ALA A 239 -0.80 -10.35 -9.85
CA ALA A 239 -1.32 -10.67 -8.53
C ALA A 239 -2.36 -9.63 -8.05
N PHE A 240 -2.07 -8.33 -8.21
CA PHE A 240 -2.89 -7.25 -7.66
C PHE A 240 -4.18 -6.99 -8.43
N ILE A 241 -4.16 -7.10 -9.75
CA ILE A 241 -5.34 -6.87 -10.58
C ILE A 241 -6.48 -7.84 -10.18
N PRO A 242 -6.27 -9.17 -10.09
CA PRO A 242 -7.29 -10.12 -9.62
C PRO A 242 -7.77 -9.85 -8.20
N ILE A 243 -6.85 -9.59 -7.27
CA ILE A 243 -7.21 -9.30 -5.87
C ILE A 243 -8.16 -8.10 -5.79
N LEU A 244 -7.94 -7.08 -6.61
CA LEU A 244 -8.62 -5.80 -6.48
C LEU A 244 -9.77 -5.61 -7.46
N THR A 245 -9.89 -6.46 -8.47
CA THR A 245 -10.93 -6.32 -9.52
C THR A 245 -11.75 -7.59 -9.70
N ALA A 246 -11.37 -8.69 -9.05
CA ALA A 246 -11.91 -10.05 -9.28
C ALA A 246 -11.77 -10.55 -10.73
N ASN A 247 -10.91 -9.93 -11.54
CA ASN A 247 -10.65 -10.27 -12.94
C ASN A 247 -9.15 -10.37 -13.20
N THR A 248 -8.74 -11.23 -14.12
CA THR A 248 -7.37 -11.28 -14.62
C THR A 248 -7.09 -10.13 -15.59
N GLU A 249 -5.81 -9.81 -15.79
CA GLU A 249 -5.42 -8.74 -16.72
C GLU A 249 -5.94 -8.96 -18.16
N VAL A 250 -6.11 -10.22 -18.58
CA VAL A 250 -6.58 -10.57 -19.93
C VAL A 250 -8.09 -10.46 -20.11
N GLU A 251 -8.86 -10.46 -19.02
CA GLU A 251 -10.32 -10.28 -19.02
C GLU A 251 -10.71 -8.80 -19.05
N LEU A 252 -9.77 -7.91 -18.73
CA LEU A 252 -9.99 -6.47 -18.63
C LEU A 252 -9.56 -5.75 -19.92
N PRO A 253 -10.08 -4.52 -20.16
CA PRO A 253 -9.65 -3.71 -21.30
C PRO A 253 -8.13 -3.49 -21.31
N PRO A 254 -7.48 -3.43 -22.49
CA PRO A 254 -6.02 -3.28 -22.55
C PRO A 254 -5.58 -1.93 -21.97
N THR A 255 -4.59 -1.96 -21.07
CA THR A 255 -4.02 -0.75 -20.43
C THR A 255 -2.50 -0.66 -20.54
N ARG A 256 -1.84 -1.60 -21.24
CA ARG A 256 -0.38 -1.60 -21.38
C ARG A 256 0.09 -0.45 -22.26
N LYS A 257 1.15 0.25 -21.84
CA LYS A 257 1.70 1.41 -22.58
C LYS A 257 2.09 1.09 -24.03
N ARG A 258 2.49 -0.15 -24.29
CA ARG A 258 2.91 -0.62 -25.63
C ARG A 258 1.74 -0.75 -26.61
N ASP A 259 0.51 -0.83 -26.11
CA ASP A 259 -0.67 -1.01 -26.95
C ASP A 259 -1.20 0.37 -27.37
N ARG A 260 -1.29 0.62 -28.67
CA ARG A 260 -1.68 1.94 -29.20
C ARG A 260 -3.07 2.40 -28.76
N ASN A 261 -3.98 1.45 -28.56
CA ASN A 261 -5.36 1.68 -28.16
C ASN A 261 -5.59 1.44 -26.66
N ALA A 262 -4.53 1.44 -25.85
CA ALA A 262 -4.67 1.19 -24.42
C ALA A 262 -5.41 2.34 -23.71
N ASN A 263 -6.27 1.93 -22.78
CA ASN A 263 -6.96 2.79 -21.84
C ASN A 263 -6.06 3.12 -20.64
N PHE A 264 -6.41 4.18 -19.90
CA PHE A 264 -5.91 4.34 -18.54
C PHE A 264 -6.51 3.27 -17.63
N VAL A 265 -5.84 2.98 -16.51
CA VAL A 265 -6.22 1.89 -15.61
C VAL A 265 -7.54 2.16 -14.89
N ASP A 266 -8.03 3.41 -14.93
CA ASP A 266 -9.35 3.84 -14.45
C ASP A 266 -10.53 2.99 -14.95
N VAL A 267 -10.37 2.29 -16.08
CA VAL A 267 -11.42 1.42 -16.65
C VAL A 267 -11.62 0.12 -15.86
N TYR A 268 -10.73 -0.19 -14.92
CA TYR A 268 -10.82 -1.41 -14.12
C TYR A 268 -11.83 -1.26 -12.97
N PRO A 269 -12.60 -2.31 -12.64
CA PRO A 269 -13.59 -2.28 -11.57
C PRO A 269 -12.93 -2.48 -10.20
N PHE A 270 -12.09 -1.54 -9.80
CA PHE A 270 -11.36 -1.66 -8.54
C PHE A 270 -12.27 -1.63 -7.31
N ILE A 271 -11.96 -2.47 -6.33
CA ILE A 271 -12.73 -2.63 -5.09
C ILE A 271 -12.85 -1.35 -4.27
N TRP A 272 -11.86 -0.46 -4.32
CA TRP A 272 -11.96 0.84 -3.63
C TRP A 272 -13.07 1.73 -4.18
N ASN A 273 -13.47 1.57 -5.45
CA ASN A 273 -14.64 2.28 -5.98
C ASN A 273 -15.91 1.80 -5.26
N ASN A 274 -16.04 0.49 -5.03
CA ASN A 274 -17.17 -0.08 -4.29
C ASN A 274 -17.21 0.42 -2.84
N PHE A 275 -16.05 0.48 -2.17
CA PHE A 275 -15.95 1.05 -0.81
C PHE A 275 -16.31 2.54 -0.80
N SER A 276 -15.79 3.29 -1.76
CA SER A 276 -16.13 4.70 -1.93
C SER A 276 -17.64 4.90 -2.14
N ASP A 277 -18.25 3.99 -2.92
CA ASP A 277 -19.68 4.01 -3.18
C ASP A 277 -20.54 3.62 -1.97
N ALA A 278 -19.98 2.81 -1.07
CA ALA A 278 -20.55 2.47 0.23
C ALA A 278 -20.31 3.53 1.33
N GLY A 279 -19.68 4.67 1.00
CA GLY A 279 -19.44 5.76 1.95
C GLY A 279 -18.15 5.63 2.78
N TYR A 280 -17.18 4.83 2.31
CA TYR A 280 -15.88 4.69 2.96
C TYR A 280 -14.92 5.77 2.45
N ALA A 281 -14.12 6.34 3.35
CA ALA A 281 -12.90 7.04 2.94
C ALA A 281 -11.89 6.03 2.41
N THR A 282 -11.21 6.35 1.31
CA THR A 282 -10.32 5.41 0.63
C THR A 282 -8.87 5.91 0.59
N LEU A 283 -7.94 5.00 0.86
CA LEU A 283 -6.51 5.26 0.76
C LEU A 283 -5.84 4.16 -0.07
N TYR A 284 -5.06 4.56 -1.07
CA TYR A 284 -4.22 3.66 -1.85
C TYR A 284 -2.77 4.18 -1.91
N GLY A 285 -1.79 3.31 -1.66
CA GLY A 285 -0.38 3.70 -1.71
C GLY A 285 0.57 2.58 -2.10
N GLU A 286 1.67 2.98 -2.76
CA GLU A 286 2.84 2.16 -3.10
C GLU A 286 4.10 3.00 -2.83
N ASP A 287 5.18 2.42 -2.32
CA ASP A 287 6.45 3.12 -1.97
C ASP A 287 7.53 3.13 -3.08
N MET A 288 7.20 2.56 -4.24
CA MET A 288 8.07 2.52 -5.41
C MET A 288 7.37 3.14 -6.61
N ALA A 289 7.47 4.45 -6.78
CA ALA A 289 6.76 5.13 -7.85
C ALA A 289 7.34 4.82 -9.24
N ASN A 290 8.65 4.58 -9.34
CA ASN A 290 9.34 4.23 -10.58
C ASN A 290 8.94 2.85 -11.14
N VAL A 291 8.58 1.89 -10.28
CA VAL A 291 8.14 0.53 -10.65
C VAL A 291 6.71 0.20 -10.17
N GLY A 292 5.89 1.23 -9.95
CA GLY A 292 4.53 1.05 -9.42
C GLY A 292 3.65 0.14 -10.27
N ILE A 293 2.79 -0.63 -9.60
CA ILE A 293 1.97 -1.71 -10.16
C ILE A 293 1.24 -1.26 -11.43
N TYR A 294 0.56 -0.11 -11.36
CA TYR A 294 -0.31 0.39 -12.42
C TYR A 294 0.35 1.41 -13.36
N SER A 295 1.61 1.78 -13.10
CA SER A 295 2.25 2.91 -13.78
C SER A 295 3.56 2.54 -14.46
N TYR A 296 4.19 1.41 -14.12
CA TYR A 296 5.41 0.96 -14.77
C TYR A 296 5.12 0.46 -16.20
N ARG A 297 4.36 -0.64 -16.33
CA ARG A 297 3.99 -1.25 -17.61
C ARG A 297 2.64 -0.77 -18.16
N LEU A 298 1.75 -0.29 -17.30
CA LEU A 298 0.40 0.16 -17.67
C LEU A 298 0.34 1.70 -17.74
N LYS A 299 -0.71 2.25 -18.36
CA LYS A 299 -0.84 3.69 -18.62
C LYS A 299 -1.04 4.55 -17.36
N GLY A 300 -1.04 3.97 -16.16
CA GLY A 300 -1.31 4.70 -14.93
C GLY A 300 -2.78 5.12 -14.82
N PHE A 301 -3.07 5.87 -13.77
CA PHE A 301 -4.37 6.46 -13.56
C PHE A 301 -4.50 7.85 -14.17
N HIS A 302 -5.58 8.11 -14.88
CA HIS A 302 -5.94 9.44 -15.32
C HIS A 302 -6.49 10.25 -14.13
N LYS A 303 -7.53 9.75 -13.48
CA LYS A 303 -8.13 10.30 -12.26
C LYS A 303 -7.40 9.75 -11.03
N GLN A 304 -7.46 10.46 -9.91
CA GLN A 304 -6.92 9.90 -8.66
C GLN A 304 -7.78 8.68 -8.25
N PRO A 305 -7.17 7.52 -7.93
CA PRO A 305 -7.91 6.27 -7.70
C PRO A 305 -8.64 6.21 -6.36
N ALA A 306 -8.18 6.93 -5.35
CA ALA A 306 -8.72 6.93 -3.99
C ALA A 306 -8.73 8.36 -3.42
N ASP A 307 -9.40 8.59 -2.29
CA ASP A 307 -9.43 9.91 -1.63
C ASP A 307 -8.02 10.37 -1.24
N HIS A 308 -7.17 9.42 -0.82
CA HIS A 308 -5.75 9.62 -0.54
C HIS A 308 -4.88 8.72 -1.44
N TYR A 309 -3.89 9.32 -2.12
CA TYR A 309 -3.04 8.60 -3.07
C TYR A 309 -1.54 8.92 -2.92
N VAL A 310 -0.80 7.99 -2.30
CA VAL A 310 0.57 8.21 -1.81
C VAL A 310 1.62 8.33 -2.92
N ARG A 311 1.29 7.89 -4.14
CA ARG A 311 2.22 7.91 -5.29
C ARG A 311 2.91 9.27 -5.48
N THR A 312 2.17 10.36 -5.32
CA THR A 312 2.69 11.73 -5.53
C THR A 312 3.87 12.04 -4.59
N PHE A 313 3.82 11.55 -3.34
CA PHE A 313 4.93 11.65 -2.39
C PHE A 313 6.15 10.90 -2.91
N PHE A 314 5.98 9.61 -3.25
CA PHE A 314 7.13 8.79 -3.66
C PHE A 314 7.71 9.22 -5.01
N GLN A 315 6.92 9.82 -5.91
CA GLN A 315 7.44 10.45 -7.13
C GLN A 315 8.40 11.60 -6.84
N GLU A 316 8.05 12.49 -5.90
CA GLU A 316 8.91 13.60 -5.51
C GLU A 316 10.12 13.11 -4.70
N ALA A 317 9.91 12.17 -3.78
CA ALA A 317 10.98 11.56 -3.00
C ALA A 317 12.05 10.91 -3.90
N GLU A 318 11.64 10.11 -4.89
CA GLU A 318 12.54 9.46 -5.86
C GLU A 318 13.32 10.46 -6.74
N LYS A 319 12.81 11.68 -6.93
CA LYS A 319 13.48 12.74 -7.69
C LYS A 319 14.48 13.54 -6.86
N LYS A 320 14.29 13.63 -5.55
CA LYS A 320 14.98 14.60 -4.68
C LYS A 320 15.84 13.98 -3.60
N LEU A 321 15.48 12.80 -3.10
CA LEU A 321 16.18 12.14 -2.00
C LEU A 321 17.25 11.20 -2.54
N SER A 322 18.41 11.21 -1.89
CA SER A 322 19.52 10.31 -2.21
C SER A 322 19.39 8.93 -1.54
N ASN A 323 18.65 8.85 -0.45
CA ASN A 323 18.33 7.61 0.25
C ASN A 323 16.80 7.49 0.36
N LEU A 324 16.22 6.42 -0.18
CA LEU A 324 14.77 6.18 -0.20
C LEU A 324 14.32 5.22 0.91
N ASN A 325 15.25 4.61 1.64
CA ASN A 325 14.95 3.81 2.82
C ASN A 325 14.74 4.69 4.07
N CYS A 326 15.07 5.98 3.96
CA CYS A 326 14.91 6.97 5.03
C CYS A 326 14.29 8.25 4.46
N ILE A 327 13.46 8.92 5.24
CA ILE A 327 13.00 10.29 5.00
C ILE A 327 13.54 11.13 6.16
N GLY A 328 14.58 11.93 5.89
CA GLY A 328 15.29 12.64 6.95
C GLY A 328 15.94 11.66 7.94
N SER A 329 15.68 11.86 9.24
CA SER A 329 16.14 10.96 10.31
C SER A 329 15.27 9.72 10.50
N ASN A 330 14.12 9.65 9.83
CA ASN A 330 13.14 8.59 10.05
C ASN A 330 13.27 7.47 9.01
N PRO A 331 13.24 6.19 9.41
CA PRO A 331 13.05 5.09 8.47
C PRO A 331 11.76 5.27 7.67
N MET A 332 11.82 5.05 6.36
CA MET A 332 10.70 5.30 5.45
C MET A 332 9.46 4.50 5.84
N HIS A 333 9.62 3.24 6.24
CA HIS A 333 8.49 2.40 6.67
C HIS A 333 7.76 2.98 7.88
N ASN A 334 8.47 3.63 8.82
CA ASN A 334 7.85 4.27 9.98
C ASN A 334 7.08 5.54 9.60
N VAL A 335 7.60 6.34 8.67
CA VAL A 335 6.85 7.48 8.11
C VAL A 335 5.55 7.00 7.49
N TRP A 336 5.60 5.89 6.77
CA TRP A 336 4.42 5.35 6.10
C TRP A 336 3.41 4.71 7.06
N ILE A 337 3.87 3.94 8.05
CA ILE A 337 3.04 3.39 9.13
C ILE A 337 2.34 4.53 9.89
N LYS A 338 3.06 5.62 10.20
CA LYS A 338 2.48 6.79 10.85
C LYS A 338 1.36 7.40 10.02
N TYR A 339 1.56 7.58 8.72
CA TYR A 339 0.52 8.11 7.81
C TYR A 339 -0.71 7.19 7.73
N SER A 340 -0.50 5.86 7.70
CA SER A 340 -1.59 4.88 7.81
C SER A 340 -2.39 5.05 9.09
N ASN A 341 -1.71 5.18 10.24
CA ASN A 341 -2.38 5.39 11.53
C ASN A 341 -3.14 6.70 11.59
N GLU A 342 -2.54 7.77 11.08
CA GLU A 342 -3.15 9.08 11.01
C GLU A 342 -4.43 9.05 10.17
N PHE A 343 -4.43 8.32 9.05
CA PHE A 343 -5.63 8.13 8.23
C PHE A 343 -6.75 7.47 9.04
N MET A 344 -6.46 6.37 9.74
CA MET A 344 -7.46 5.69 10.57
C MET A 344 -8.00 6.57 11.71
N GLN A 345 -7.15 7.43 12.28
CA GLN A 345 -7.53 8.34 13.36
C GLN A 345 -8.38 9.50 12.83
N ARG A 346 -7.95 10.16 11.75
CA ARG A 346 -8.64 11.33 11.16
C ARG A 346 -9.99 10.97 10.56
N TYR A 347 -10.16 9.72 10.13
CA TYR A 347 -11.42 9.20 9.61
C TYR A 347 -12.20 8.35 10.63
N ALA A 348 -11.88 8.40 11.93
CA ALA A 348 -12.54 7.54 12.94
C ALA A 348 -14.08 7.76 13.08
N ASP A 349 -14.63 8.82 12.52
CA ASP A 349 -16.06 9.12 12.51
C ASP A 349 -16.82 8.57 11.29
N ILE A 350 -16.13 8.01 10.29
CA ILE A 350 -16.70 7.34 9.12
C ILE A 350 -15.97 6.02 8.82
N PRO A 351 -16.58 5.08 8.08
CA PRO A 351 -15.85 3.88 7.69
C PRO A 351 -14.73 4.23 6.70
N TRP A 352 -13.69 3.41 6.66
CA TRP A 352 -12.54 3.64 5.79
C TRP A 352 -11.96 2.33 5.26
N PHE A 353 -11.37 2.40 4.07
CA PHE A 353 -10.67 1.33 3.37
C PHE A 353 -9.27 1.83 3.03
N GLN A 354 -8.23 1.10 3.42
CA GLN A 354 -6.86 1.40 3.00
C GLN A 354 -6.16 0.17 2.43
N LEU A 355 -5.42 0.38 1.35
CA LEU A 355 -4.49 -0.58 0.76
C LEU A 355 -3.10 0.05 0.62
N LEU A 356 -2.12 -0.53 1.30
CA LEU A 356 -0.72 -0.08 1.29
C LEU A 356 0.21 -1.20 0.82
N HIS A 357 0.97 -0.94 -0.25
CA HIS A 357 1.95 -1.87 -0.83
C HIS A 357 3.39 -1.57 -0.43
N HIS A 358 3.91 -2.27 0.56
CA HIS A 358 5.31 -2.14 0.96
C HIS A 358 6.21 -2.97 0.06
N GLY A 359 6.77 -2.31 -0.97
CA GLY A 359 7.70 -2.93 -1.93
C GLY A 359 9.17 -2.56 -1.68
N ARG A 360 9.47 -1.35 -1.17
CA ARG A 360 10.85 -0.83 -1.12
C ARG A 360 11.82 -1.74 -0.36
N LEU A 361 11.38 -2.23 0.80
CA LEU A 361 12.21 -3.03 1.68
C LEU A 361 12.25 -4.52 1.30
N SER A 362 11.38 -4.97 0.38
CA SER A 362 11.18 -6.40 0.09
C SER A 362 11.39 -6.79 -1.38
N HIS A 363 11.39 -5.82 -2.30
CA HIS A 363 11.41 -6.10 -3.74
C HIS A 363 12.76 -6.66 -4.21
N ASP A 364 13.87 -6.07 -3.76
CA ASP A 364 15.22 -6.38 -4.26
C ASP A 364 16.09 -7.12 -3.23
N ASP A 365 15.70 -7.15 -1.94
CA ASP A 365 16.45 -7.80 -0.87
C ASP A 365 15.50 -8.45 0.15
N ILE A 366 15.52 -9.78 0.22
CA ILE A 366 14.70 -10.57 1.15
C ILE A 366 15.07 -10.36 2.62
N ASN A 367 16.26 -9.83 2.91
CA ASN A 367 16.73 -9.59 4.28
C ASN A 367 16.38 -8.19 4.76
N LEU A 368 16.26 -7.22 3.85
CA LEU A 368 16.03 -5.83 4.19
C LEU A 368 14.64 -5.61 4.83
N VAL A 369 13.64 -6.41 4.47
CA VAL A 369 12.29 -6.32 5.08
C VAL A 369 12.29 -6.59 6.59
N SER A 370 13.29 -7.32 7.11
CA SER A 370 13.42 -7.59 8.56
C SER A 370 13.59 -6.32 9.41
N VAL A 371 13.99 -5.20 8.82
CA VAL A 371 14.12 -3.91 9.54
C VAL A 371 12.79 -3.39 10.07
N MET A 372 11.67 -3.83 9.50
CA MET A 372 10.34 -3.38 9.87
C MET A 372 9.68 -4.26 10.93
N ASP A 373 10.20 -5.45 11.25
CA ASP A 373 9.51 -6.43 12.11
C ASP A 373 9.18 -5.89 13.50
N ASP A 374 10.16 -5.25 14.15
CA ASP A 374 9.98 -4.68 15.49
C ASP A 374 8.99 -3.51 15.48
N ASP A 375 9.18 -2.57 14.55
CA ASP A 375 8.35 -1.36 14.45
C ASP A 375 6.90 -1.70 14.12
N PHE A 376 6.71 -2.70 13.25
CA PHE A 376 5.39 -3.10 12.82
C PHE A 376 4.64 -3.92 13.87
N ALA A 377 5.33 -4.81 14.59
CA ALA A 377 4.75 -5.48 15.75
C ALA A 377 4.32 -4.47 16.84
N ALA A 378 5.17 -3.49 17.16
CA ALA A 378 4.84 -2.43 18.12
C ALA A 378 3.65 -1.56 17.66
N ASN A 379 3.57 -1.30 16.36
CA ASN A 379 2.43 -0.61 15.78
C ASN A 379 1.11 -1.40 15.94
N LEU A 380 1.12 -2.70 15.65
CA LEU A 380 -0.06 -3.57 15.84
C LEU A 380 -0.49 -3.63 17.30
N GLU A 381 0.46 -3.67 18.24
CA GLU A 381 0.19 -3.61 19.67
C GLU A 381 -0.53 -2.32 20.07
N THR A 382 -0.05 -1.19 19.58
CA THR A 382 -0.67 0.12 19.79
C THR A 382 -2.09 0.17 19.24
N GLN A 383 -2.31 -0.34 18.03
CA GLN A 383 -3.64 -0.39 17.39
C GLN A 383 -4.62 -1.28 18.16
N LEU A 384 -4.17 -2.44 18.65
CA LEU A 384 -4.98 -3.33 19.46
C LEU A 384 -5.37 -2.68 20.79
N GLY A 385 -4.43 -1.97 21.43
CA GLY A 385 -4.69 -1.18 22.64
C GLY A 385 -5.78 -0.12 22.43
N HIS A 386 -5.70 0.66 21.36
CA HIS A 386 -6.74 1.65 21.03
C HIS A 386 -8.10 1.00 20.75
N SER A 387 -8.12 -0.15 20.06
CA SER A 387 -9.36 -0.86 19.76
C SER A 387 -10.05 -1.37 21.03
N ARG A 388 -9.26 -1.85 22.01
CA ARG A 388 -9.74 -2.29 23.32
C ARG A 388 -10.23 -1.12 24.20
N ALA A 389 -9.54 0.01 24.18
CA ALA A 389 -9.95 1.21 24.93
C ALA A 389 -11.26 1.84 24.40
N ARG A 390 -11.63 1.57 23.14
CA ARG A 390 -12.90 1.98 22.54
C ARG A 390 -14.02 0.92 22.68
N SER A 391 -13.80 -0.19 23.41
CA SER A 391 -14.85 -1.15 23.84
C SER A 391 -15.26 -0.79 25.25
#